data_AF-A0A662GTC4-F1
#
_entry.id   AF-A0A662GTC4-F1
#
_cell.length_a   1.000
_cell.length_b   1.000
_cell.length_c   1.000
_cell.angle_alpha   90.00
_cell.angle_beta   90.00
_cell.angle_gamma   90.00
#
_symmetry.space_group_name_H-M   'P 1'
#
loop_
_entity.id
_entity.type
_entity.pdbx_description
1 polymer ?
#
loop_
_entity_poly.entity_id
_entity_poly.type
_entity_poly.pdbx_seq_one_letter_code
_entity_poly.pdbx_strand_id
1 'polypeptide(L)'
;MDVGKFSDDYFKSVALAELDSDDFEKLGLKNGDNVEIESNYGSVVVKAVKSRKRHPGIVFIPMGPWANRLVNPDTYGSGMPTFKGIPVKVSKTEKKVLNVWELFEKEYNVKLYTEDLASENINAKAETKVIKNVVCSFCGCLCDDLEVEVSGNRILKVKKACALGMSKIIHSNKNRILHPYIRVNGRLEKTDLETAIKKAAKILAESKFPLLYGWSNTTVEAIRLGAELAEYLGGVFDNTSVVCHGPTVLGVQEAGYVTATLGQIRNYADLMIYWGCNPLHAHPRHANRYSALAKGVFVKSRKERKIVVIDVKETDSVKLADLFIKVEPGRDYELISALRALIKGYDVEFDEVAGVDIETIRKLVEMMITAKFGVIFYGLGLTMSIGKGRNIEEIIRLAQDLNEWTKFVALPMRGHYNVVGANQVSTWSTGYAFAVDFRRKYPRHNPGVTSATDLLNEGNVDAALIVASDPVAHFPAKAVENLLKIPVITLDPKWNLTAAISTVVIPVAMAGVEVEGTAYRMDKVPLRVKKLVEPPNGVLSDEEVLKLLLEEIKKLV
;
A
#
# COMPACT_ATOMS: atom_id res chain seq x y z
N MET A 1 5.64 -13.89 -2.83
CA MET A 1 4.48 -13.00 -3.07
C MET A 1 4.26 -12.71 -4.56
N ASP A 2 5.26 -12.22 -5.31
CA ASP A 2 5.07 -11.88 -6.75
C ASP A 2 5.00 -13.07 -7.73
N VAL A 3 5.21 -14.29 -7.25
CA VAL A 3 5.06 -15.54 -8.02
C VAL A 3 3.59 -15.89 -8.27
N GLY A 4 2.66 -15.39 -7.44
CA GLY A 4 1.22 -15.53 -7.62
C GLY A 4 0.45 -15.58 -6.29
N LYS A 5 -0.72 -14.94 -6.24
CA LYS A 5 -1.62 -14.88 -5.07
C LYS A 5 -2.32 -16.21 -4.75
N PHE A 6 -2.24 -17.18 -5.66
CA PHE A 6 -2.87 -18.49 -5.55
C PHE A 6 -1.87 -19.61 -5.23
N SER A 7 -0.60 -19.25 -4.99
CA SER A 7 0.45 -20.22 -4.66
C SER A 7 0.41 -20.63 -3.19
N ASP A 8 0.86 -21.86 -2.91
CA ASP A 8 1.06 -22.36 -1.55
C ASP A 8 2.03 -21.47 -0.74
N ASP A 9 3.05 -20.92 -1.40
CA ASP A 9 4.00 -20.01 -0.76
C ASP A 9 3.33 -18.72 -0.31
N TYR A 10 2.41 -18.17 -1.12
CA TYR A 10 1.60 -17.03 -0.70
C TYR A 10 0.75 -17.40 0.51
N PHE A 11 -0.01 -18.50 0.42
CA PHE A 11 -0.85 -18.99 1.51
C PHE A 11 -0.07 -19.15 2.82
N LYS A 12 1.07 -19.87 2.79
CA LYS A 12 1.96 -20.06 3.94
C LYS A 12 2.54 -18.75 4.48
N SER A 13 2.63 -17.71 3.66
CA SER A 13 3.18 -16.41 4.07
C SER A 13 2.15 -15.47 4.69
N VAL A 14 0.85 -15.65 4.41
CA VAL A 14 -0.20 -14.72 4.86
C VAL A 14 -1.28 -15.33 5.75
N ALA A 15 -1.45 -16.65 5.76
CA ALA A 15 -2.38 -17.36 6.64
C ALA A 15 -1.70 -17.80 7.95
N LEU A 16 -0.97 -16.89 8.59
CA LEU A 16 -0.27 -17.13 9.85
C LEU A 16 -0.47 -15.97 10.83
N ALA A 17 -0.37 -16.28 12.12
CA ALA A 17 -0.28 -15.33 13.21
C ALA A 17 1.06 -15.50 13.93
N GLU A 18 1.81 -14.41 14.03
CA GLU A 18 3.01 -14.32 14.85
C GLU A 18 2.59 -13.84 16.26
N LEU A 19 3.00 -14.59 17.29
CA LEU A 19 2.74 -14.26 18.70
C LEU A 19 4.05 -14.15 19.49
N ASP A 20 4.05 -13.31 20.53
CA ASP A 20 5.15 -13.23 21.49
C ASP A 20 5.45 -14.59 22.13
N SER A 21 6.70 -14.81 22.54
CA SER A 21 7.12 -16.07 23.14
C SER A 21 6.33 -16.45 24.40
N ASP A 22 5.97 -15.48 25.24
CA ASP A 22 5.28 -15.74 26.50
C ASP A 22 3.81 -16.07 26.27
N ASP A 23 3.16 -15.35 25.35
CA ASP A 23 1.77 -15.63 24.94
C ASP A 23 1.67 -17.00 24.27
N PHE A 24 2.67 -17.34 23.45
CA PHE A 24 2.76 -18.64 22.78
C PHE A 24 2.84 -19.80 23.77
N GLU A 25 3.64 -19.64 24.83
CA GLU A 25 3.79 -20.63 25.90
C GLU A 25 2.56 -20.69 26.81
N LYS A 26 1.99 -19.54 27.19
CA LYS A 26 0.77 -19.44 27.99
C LYS A 26 -0.43 -20.12 27.32
N LEU A 27 -0.49 -20.08 25.98
CA LEU A 27 -1.53 -20.75 25.19
C LEU A 27 -1.22 -22.24 24.90
N GLY A 28 -0.07 -22.77 25.35
CA GLY A 28 0.32 -24.17 25.12
C GLY A 28 0.52 -24.52 23.65
N LEU A 29 0.98 -23.55 22.85
CA LEU A 29 1.13 -23.70 21.40
C LEU A 29 2.47 -24.33 21.01
N LYS A 30 2.48 -25.05 19.89
CA LYS A 30 3.66 -25.46 19.13
C LYS A 30 3.65 -24.78 17.76
N ASN A 31 4.83 -24.56 17.18
CA ASN A 31 4.92 -23.93 15.85
C ASN A 31 4.14 -24.75 14.82
N GLY A 32 3.22 -24.10 14.11
CA GLY A 32 2.35 -24.75 13.13
C GLY A 32 1.02 -25.27 13.69
N ASP A 33 0.76 -25.12 14.99
CA ASP A 33 -0.58 -25.31 15.55
C ASP A 33 -1.58 -24.34 14.89
N ASN A 34 -2.86 -24.72 14.85
CA ASN A 34 -3.91 -23.83 14.37
C ASN A 34 -4.45 -23.01 15.55
N VAL A 35 -4.68 -21.73 15.30
CA VAL A 35 -5.33 -20.82 16.24
C VAL A 35 -6.53 -20.16 15.59
N GLU A 36 -7.61 -20.06 16.34
CA GLU A 36 -8.75 -19.23 16.00
C GLU A 36 -8.57 -17.86 16.66
N ILE A 37 -8.66 -16.82 15.83
CA ILE A 37 -8.56 -15.43 16.24
C ILE A 37 -9.92 -14.80 15.99
N GLU A 38 -10.50 -14.18 17.00
CA GLU A 38 -11.84 -13.61 16.99
C GLU A 38 -11.77 -12.13 17.35
N SER A 39 -12.38 -11.28 16.52
CA SER A 39 -12.68 -9.88 16.84
C SER A 39 -14.19 -9.67 16.88
N ASN A 40 -14.64 -8.46 17.24
CA ASN A 40 -16.06 -8.10 17.17
C ASN A 40 -16.62 -8.10 15.73
N TYR A 41 -15.77 -8.25 14.70
CA TYR A 41 -16.15 -8.15 13.29
C TYR A 41 -16.11 -9.48 12.55
N GLY A 42 -15.50 -10.51 13.15
CA GLY A 42 -15.41 -11.82 12.56
C GLY A 42 -14.33 -12.67 13.21
N SER A 43 -14.16 -13.89 12.70
CA SER A 43 -13.10 -14.79 13.12
C SER A 43 -12.35 -15.37 11.93
N VAL A 44 -11.14 -15.86 12.20
CA VAL A 44 -10.32 -16.57 11.22
C VAL A 44 -9.45 -17.61 11.91
N VAL A 45 -9.22 -18.73 11.21
CA VAL A 45 -8.27 -19.75 11.65
C VAL A 45 -6.99 -19.61 10.84
N VAL A 46 -5.84 -19.51 11.52
CA VAL A 46 -4.51 -19.35 10.92
C VAL A 46 -3.46 -20.20 11.63
N LYS A 47 -2.28 -20.34 11.04
CA LYS A 47 -1.13 -21.02 11.67
C LYS A 47 -0.46 -20.14 12.71
N ALA A 48 -0.25 -20.63 13.92
CA ALA A 48 0.52 -19.94 14.94
C ALA A 48 2.03 -20.13 14.72
N VAL A 49 2.76 -19.02 14.80
CA VAL A 49 4.22 -18.97 14.72
C VAL A 49 4.76 -18.21 15.93
N LYS A 50 5.74 -18.81 16.61
CA LYS A 50 6.43 -18.16 17.73
C LYS A 50 7.33 -17.05 17.19
N SER A 51 7.14 -15.83 17.68
CA SER A 51 7.99 -14.71 17.32
C SER A 51 9.42 -14.89 17.84
N ARG A 52 10.36 -14.32 17.11
CA ARG A 52 11.74 -14.11 17.56
C ARG A 52 11.94 -12.78 18.30
N LYS A 53 10.90 -11.96 18.39
CA LYS A 53 10.92 -10.58 18.88
C LYS A 53 9.85 -10.39 19.95
N ARG A 54 10.11 -9.47 20.87
CA ARG A 54 9.20 -9.21 21.99
C ARG A 54 8.06 -8.27 21.60
N HIS A 55 6.83 -8.66 21.91
CA HIS A 55 5.59 -7.89 21.76
C HIS A 55 4.43 -8.55 22.54
N PRO A 56 4.56 -8.74 23.86
CA PRO A 56 3.54 -9.40 24.68
C PRO A 56 2.18 -8.69 24.54
N GLY A 57 1.11 -9.48 24.47
CA GLY A 57 -0.26 -9.00 24.30
C GLY A 57 -0.63 -8.57 22.87
N ILE A 58 0.28 -8.70 21.91
CA ILE A 58 0.05 -8.30 20.50
C ILE A 58 0.13 -9.54 19.61
N VAL A 59 -0.83 -9.67 18.69
CA VAL A 59 -0.75 -10.66 17.60
C VAL A 59 -0.56 -9.96 16.28
N PHE A 60 0.38 -10.45 15.48
CA PHE A 60 0.65 -9.93 14.14
C PHE A 60 0.19 -10.91 13.07
N ILE A 61 -0.70 -10.47 12.19
CA ILE A 61 -1.14 -11.21 11.01
C ILE A 61 -0.78 -10.38 9.77
N PRO A 62 -0.12 -10.95 8.75
CA PRO A 62 0.09 -10.27 7.49
C PRO A 62 -1.23 -9.87 6.84
N MET A 63 -1.30 -8.65 6.28
CA MET A 63 -2.50 -8.18 5.60
C MET A 63 -2.85 -9.07 4.41
N GLY A 64 -4.11 -9.48 4.33
CA GLY A 64 -4.61 -10.44 3.35
C GLY A 64 -6.03 -10.88 3.70
N PRO A 65 -6.65 -11.75 2.87
CA PRO A 65 -8.03 -12.19 3.06
C PRO A 65 -8.35 -12.70 4.47
N TRP A 66 -7.40 -13.38 5.12
CA TRP A 66 -7.53 -13.86 6.49
C TRP A 66 -7.59 -12.73 7.51
N ALA A 67 -6.61 -11.82 7.51
CA ALA A 67 -6.58 -10.68 8.44
C ALA A 67 -7.79 -9.76 8.26
N ASN A 68 -8.23 -9.56 7.02
CA ASN A 68 -9.32 -8.64 6.67
C ASN A 68 -10.68 -9.05 7.26
N ARG A 69 -10.85 -10.32 7.65
CA ARG A 69 -12.04 -10.82 8.38
C ARG A 69 -12.14 -10.26 9.80
N LEU A 70 -11.02 -9.80 10.38
CA LEU A 70 -10.97 -9.29 11.74
C LEU A 70 -11.11 -7.77 11.81
N VAL A 71 -11.01 -7.09 10.67
CA VAL A 71 -10.87 -5.63 10.58
C VAL A 71 -12.18 -4.92 10.82
N ASN A 72 -12.14 -3.86 11.65
CA ASN A 72 -13.25 -2.93 11.78
C ASN A 72 -13.46 -2.20 10.44
N PRO A 73 -14.63 -2.36 9.78
CA PRO A 73 -14.90 -1.66 8.52
C PRO A 73 -15.06 -0.14 8.70
N ASP A 74 -15.33 0.36 9.90
CA ASP A 74 -15.54 1.79 10.16
C ASP A 74 -14.27 2.61 9.87
N THR A 75 -14.46 3.66 9.08
CA THR A 75 -13.38 4.56 8.66
C THR A 75 -13.25 5.80 9.55
N TYR A 76 -14.20 6.05 10.46
CA TYR A 76 -14.27 7.24 11.32
C TYR A 76 -14.11 8.56 10.53
N GLY A 77 -14.79 8.66 9.38
CA GLY A 77 -14.75 9.87 8.54
C GLY A 77 -13.46 10.07 7.75
N SER A 78 -12.55 9.09 7.73
CA SER A 78 -11.24 9.23 7.07
C SER A 78 -11.10 8.47 5.75
N GLY A 79 -12.03 7.57 5.42
CA GLY A 79 -11.89 6.55 4.38
C GLY A 79 -10.97 5.38 4.75
N MET A 80 -10.13 5.50 5.78
CA MET A 80 -9.20 4.44 6.20
C MET A 80 -9.83 3.50 7.24
N PRO A 81 -9.95 2.18 7.00
CA PRO A 81 -10.32 1.21 8.03
C PRO A 81 -9.25 1.07 9.13
N THR A 82 -9.65 0.68 10.34
CA THR A 82 -8.71 0.49 11.45
C THR A 82 -8.07 -0.91 11.40
N PHE A 83 -6.95 -1.05 10.69
CA PHE A 83 -6.22 -2.32 10.54
C PHE A 83 -5.29 -2.66 11.73
N LYS A 84 -5.08 -1.74 12.67
CA LYS A 84 -4.14 -1.91 13.80
C LYS A 84 -4.82 -1.58 15.13
N GLY A 85 -4.38 -2.28 16.19
CA GLY A 85 -4.93 -2.08 17.54
C GLY A 85 -6.33 -2.65 17.72
N ILE A 86 -6.70 -3.68 16.95
CA ILE A 86 -8.00 -4.35 17.06
C ILE A 86 -7.93 -5.32 18.25
N PRO A 87 -8.80 -5.20 19.26
CA PRO A 87 -8.91 -6.19 20.32
C PRO A 87 -9.34 -7.54 19.75
N VAL A 88 -8.61 -8.61 20.09
CA VAL A 88 -8.90 -9.96 19.64
C VAL A 88 -8.77 -10.97 20.77
N LYS A 89 -9.52 -12.07 20.67
CA LYS A 89 -9.32 -13.27 21.46
C LYS A 89 -8.59 -14.31 20.62
N VAL A 90 -7.62 -14.99 21.22
CA VAL A 90 -6.86 -16.06 20.55
C VAL A 90 -7.07 -17.37 21.31
N SER A 91 -7.39 -18.43 20.59
CA SER A 91 -7.55 -19.76 21.17
C SER A 91 -6.96 -20.84 20.25
N LYS A 92 -6.38 -21.88 20.84
CA LYS A 92 -5.95 -23.07 20.11
C LYS A 92 -7.17 -23.81 19.57
N THR A 93 -7.09 -24.34 18.36
CA THR A 93 -8.20 -25.03 17.70
C THR A 93 -7.73 -26.19 16.82
N GLU A 94 -8.61 -27.16 16.60
CA GLU A 94 -8.40 -28.26 15.62
C GLU A 94 -9.05 -27.93 14.26
N LYS A 95 -9.75 -26.79 14.14
CA LYS A 95 -10.32 -26.33 12.87
C LYS A 95 -9.22 -26.20 11.82
N LYS A 96 -9.50 -26.60 10.58
CA LYS A 96 -8.58 -26.48 9.44
C LYS A 96 -8.34 -25.02 9.07
N VAL A 97 -7.08 -24.67 8.76
CA VAL A 97 -6.75 -23.40 8.07
C VAL A 97 -7.20 -23.51 6.61
N LEU A 98 -8.18 -22.71 6.23
CA LEU A 98 -8.70 -22.68 4.86
C LEU A 98 -7.68 -22.02 3.93
N ASN A 99 -7.37 -22.66 2.80
CA ASN A 99 -6.65 -22.00 1.73
C ASN A 99 -7.54 -20.94 1.05
N VAL A 100 -7.00 -20.15 0.12
CA VAL A 100 -7.77 -19.04 -0.47
C VAL A 100 -9.00 -19.49 -1.25
N TRP A 101 -8.95 -20.66 -1.90
CA TRP A 101 -10.08 -21.21 -2.65
C TRP A 101 -11.20 -21.62 -1.70
N GLU A 102 -10.83 -22.38 -0.66
CA GLU A 102 -11.76 -22.86 0.37
C GLU A 102 -12.35 -21.70 1.17
N LEU A 103 -11.55 -20.68 1.48
CA LEU A 103 -12.00 -19.48 2.17
C LEU A 103 -13.09 -18.77 1.36
N PHE A 104 -12.88 -18.57 0.06
CA PHE A 104 -13.86 -17.86 -0.76
C PHE A 104 -15.11 -18.68 -1.06
N GLU A 105 -14.97 -20.00 -1.27
CA GLU A 105 -16.12 -20.87 -1.45
C GLU A 105 -16.97 -20.93 -0.18
N LYS A 106 -16.34 -21.05 0.99
CA LYS A 106 -17.06 -21.18 2.26
C LYS A 106 -17.62 -19.86 2.78
N GLU A 107 -16.84 -18.80 2.79
CA GLU A 107 -17.21 -17.53 3.44
C GLU A 107 -18.00 -16.60 2.51
N TYR A 108 -17.80 -16.72 1.19
CA TYR A 108 -18.43 -15.83 0.22
C TYR A 108 -19.31 -16.54 -0.82
N ASN A 109 -19.33 -17.88 -0.83
CA ASN A 109 -20.01 -18.68 -1.88
C ASN A 109 -19.53 -18.30 -3.30
N VAL A 110 -18.24 -18.01 -3.44
CA VAL A 110 -17.62 -17.60 -4.71
C VAL A 110 -16.54 -18.60 -5.13
N LYS A 111 -16.65 -19.09 -6.36
CA LYS A 111 -15.60 -19.88 -7.00
C LYS A 111 -14.64 -18.96 -7.74
N LEU A 112 -13.41 -18.88 -7.23
CA LEU A 112 -12.34 -18.15 -7.87
C LEU A 112 -11.95 -18.82 -9.20
N TYR A 113 -11.42 -18.05 -10.13
CA TYR A 113 -10.89 -18.54 -11.41
C TYR A 113 -9.50 -17.97 -11.66
N THR A 114 -8.61 -18.82 -12.15
CA THR A 114 -7.30 -18.42 -12.68
C THR A 114 -6.91 -19.34 -13.81
N GLU A 115 -6.09 -18.86 -14.74
CA GLU A 115 -5.41 -19.71 -15.70
C GLU A 115 -3.90 -19.55 -15.54
N ASP A 116 -3.19 -20.66 -15.29
CA ASP A 116 -1.74 -20.62 -15.17
C ASP A 116 -1.10 -20.80 -16.56
N LEU A 117 -0.89 -19.68 -17.25
CA LEU A 117 -0.11 -19.65 -18.49
C LEU A 117 1.31 -19.23 -18.16
N ALA A 118 2.25 -20.19 -18.24
CA ALA A 118 3.65 -19.84 -18.38
C ALA A 118 3.83 -19.17 -19.75
N SER A 119 4.21 -17.89 -19.77
CA SER A 119 4.59 -17.22 -21.02
C SER A 119 5.63 -18.07 -21.75
N GLU A 120 5.45 -18.29 -23.05
CA GLU A 120 6.30 -19.12 -23.89
C GLU A 120 7.80 -18.87 -23.65
N ASN A 121 8.57 -19.96 -23.61
CA ASN A 121 10.03 -19.90 -23.51
C ASN A 121 10.60 -19.33 -24.81
N ILE A 122 10.78 -18.01 -24.86
CA ILE A 122 11.47 -17.35 -25.98
C ILE A 122 12.96 -17.71 -25.93
N ASN A 123 13.47 -18.12 -27.09
CA ASN A 123 14.81 -18.69 -27.33
C ASN A 123 15.96 -17.88 -26.70
N ALA A 124 16.83 -18.56 -25.94
CA ALA A 124 17.93 -17.97 -25.17
C ALA A 124 19.18 -17.56 -25.99
N LYS A 125 19.17 -17.70 -27.32
CA LYS A 125 20.29 -17.36 -28.21
C LYS A 125 20.19 -15.94 -28.79
N ALA A 126 19.87 -14.95 -27.95
CA ALA A 126 19.81 -13.55 -28.36
C ALA A 126 20.92 -12.73 -27.68
N GLU A 127 21.32 -11.64 -28.34
CA GLU A 127 22.31 -10.71 -27.80
C GLU A 127 21.85 -10.16 -26.44
N THR A 128 22.77 -10.14 -25.47
CA THR A 128 22.52 -9.64 -24.12
C THR A 128 22.85 -8.15 -24.04
N LYS A 129 21.88 -7.34 -23.61
CA LYS A 129 22.04 -5.91 -23.35
C LYS A 129 21.86 -5.59 -21.87
N VAL A 130 22.62 -4.61 -21.37
CA VAL A 130 22.46 -4.09 -19.99
C VAL A 130 21.81 -2.71 -20.05
N ILE A 131 20.61 -2.60 -19.50
CA ILE A 131 19.88 -1.35 -19.35
C ILE A 131 20.24 -0.74 -17.99
N LYS A 132 20.88 0.43 -18.00
CA LYS A 132 21.30 1.16 -16.79
C LYS A 132 20.28 2.20 -16.37
N ASN A 133 20.38 2.67 -15.12
CA ASN A 133 19.51 3.70 -14.54
C ASN A 133 18.04 3.35 -14.70
N VAL A 134 17.70 2.10 -14.40
CA VAL A 134 16.32 1.61 -14.40
C VAL A 134 15.64 2.06 -13.12
N VAL A 135 14.43 2.60 -13.24
CA VAL A 135 13.58 2.99 -12.12
C VAL A 135 12.74 1.80 -11.67
N CYS A 136 12.88 1.42 -10.40
CA CYS A 136 12.13 0.33 -9.79
C CYS A 136 10.68 0.72 -9.54
N SER A 137 9.73 0.01 -10.16
CA SER A 137 8.28 0.25 -10.01
C SER A 137 7.63 -0.56 -8.88
N PHE A 138 8.28 -0.76 -7.72
CA PHE A 138 7.70 -1.53 -6.59
C PHE A 138 7.12 -0.63 -5.47
N CYS A 139 7.98 -0.02 -4.65
CA CYS A 139 7.58 0.84 -3.53
C CYS A 139 7.88 2.31 -3.82
N GLY A 140 7.37 3.21 -2.96
CA GLY A 140 7.54 4.65 -3.06
C GLY A 140 8.98 5.16 -2.94
N CYS A 141 9.99 4.28 -2.76
CA CYS A 141 11.40 4.64 -2.90
C CYS A 141 11.82 4.91 -4.34
N LEU A 142 11.12 4.34 -5.33
CA LEU A 142 11.33 4.61 -6.76
C LEU A 142 12.82 4.64 -7.16
N CYS A 143 13.57 3.63 -6.73
CA CYS A 143 15.02 3.55 -6.90
C CYS A 143 15.42 3.59 -8.39
N ASP A 144 16.25 4.54 -8.78
CA ASP A 144 16.59 4.89 -10.17
C ASP A 144 18.00 4.49 -10.63
N ASP A 145 18.68 3.59 -9.91
CA ASP A 145 20.05 3.13 -10.21
C ASP A 145 20.14 1.64 -10.60
N LEU A 146 19.01 0.98 -10.87
CA LEU A 146 19.03 -0.45 -11.18
C LEU A 146 19.75 -0.68 -12.51
N GLU A 147 20.39 -1.84 -12.62
CA GLU A 147 20.93 -2.34 -13.87
C GLU A 147 20.23 -3.66 -14.19
N VAL A 148 19.61 -3.73 -15.36
CA VAL A 148 18.84 -4.90 -15.80
C VAL A 148 19.49 -5.49 -17.03
N GLU A 149 19.83 -6.77 -16.94
CA GLU A 149 20.39 -7.56 -18.04
C GLU A 149 19.26 -8.29 -18.75
N VAL A 150 19.15 -8.04 -20.06
CA VAL A 150 18.08 -8.57 -20.92
C VAL A 150 18.72 -9.30 -22.10
N SER A 151 18.26 -10.49 -22.42
CA SER A 151 18.61 -11.22 -23.65
C SER A 151 17.34 -11.49 -24.44
N GLY A 152 17.31 -11.01 -25.69
CA GLY A 152 16.09 -11.02 -26.49
C GLY A 152 14.97 -10.25 -25.79
N ASN A 153 13.87 -10.95 -25.46
CA ASN A 153 12.73 -10.40 -24.72
C ASN A 153 12.63 -10.90 -23.26
N ARG A 154 13.74 -11.35 -22.67
CA ARG A 154 13.77 -11.95 -21.34
C ARG A 154 14.73 -11.23 -20.41
N ILE A 155 14.25 -10.94 -19.19
CA ILE A 155 15.08 -10.42 -18.11
C ILE A 155 15.86 -11.57 -17.47
N LEU A 156 17.19 -11.48 -17.49
CA LEU A 156 18.08 -12.49 -16.93
C LEU A 156 18.49 -12.15 -15.49
N LYS A 157 18.84 -10.87 -15.26
CA LYS A 157 19.43 -10.44 -14.00
C LYS A 157 19.08 -9.00 -13.69
N VAL A 158 18.88 -8.71 -12.41
CA VAL A 158 18.67 -7.36 -11.89
C VAL A 158 19.72 -7.10 -10.81
N LYS A 159 20.55 -6.08 -11.00
CA LYS A 159 21.52 -5.62 -10.00
C LYS A 159 20.98 -4.38 -9.29
N LYS A 160 21.46 -4.15 -8.06
CA LYS A 160 21.10 -3.01 -7.20
C LYS A 160 19.61 -2.96 -6.80
N ALA A 161 18.79 -3.96 -7.10
CA ALA A 161 17.45 -4.07 -6.52
C ALA A 161 17.48 -4.70 -5.12
N CYS A 162 16.51 -4.38 -4.26
CA CYS A 162 16.22 -5.23 -3.11
C CYS A 162 15.44 -6.48 -3.54
N ALA A 163 15.23 -7.42 -2.63
CA ALA A 163 14.48 -8.65 -2.89
C ALA A 163 13.10 -8.39 -3.52
N LEU A 164 12.37 -7.37 -3.06
CA LEU A 164 11.05 -7.02 -3.58
C LEU A 164 11.10 -6.50 -5.02
N GLY A 165 11.94 -5.50 -5.29
CA GLY A 165 12.11 -4.95 -6.64
C GLY A 165 12.66 -5.98 -7.63
N MET A 166 13.57 -6.84 -7.17
CA MET A 166 14.11 -7.95 -7.96
C MET A 166 13.03 -8.97 -8.30
N SER A 167 12.23 -9.38 -7.31
CA SER A 167 11.15 -10.36 -7.49
C SER A 167 10.12 -9.88 -8.51
N LYS A 168 9.67 -8.62 -8.41
CA LYS A 168 8.74 -8.01 -9.37
C LYS A 168 9.28 -8.02 -10.80
N ILE A 169 10.52 -7.58 -11.00
CA ILE A 169 11.11 -7.41 -12.34
C ILE A 169 11.47 -8.77 -12.97
N ILE A 170 12.11 -9.67 -12.23
CA ILE A 170 12.52 -11.00 -12.74
C ILE A 170 11.31 -11.89 -13.01
N HIS A 171 10.30 -11.88 -12.14
CA HIS A 171 9.10 -12.70 -12.30
C HIS A 171 7.97 -11.94 -13.00
N SER A 172 8.31 -10.91 -13.79
CA SER A 172 7.33 -10.13 -14.55
C SER A 172 6.49 -11.01 -15.47
N ASN A 173 7.06 -12.09 -16.01
CA ASN A 173 6.40 -13.02 -16.91
C ASN A 173 5.65 -14.18 -16.23
N LYS A 174 5.68 -14.29 -14.89
CA LYS A 174 4.97 -15.34 -14.14
C LYS A 174 3.55 -14.91 -13.77
N ASN A 175 2.61 -15.86 -13.77
CA ASN A 175 1.20 -15.66 -13.40
C ASN A 175 0.55 -14.52 -14.21
N ARG A 176 0.88 -14.44 -15.51
CA ARG A 176 0.40 -13.38 -16.42
C ARG A 176 -0.98 -13.72 -16.96
N ILE A 177 -1.81 -12.70 -17.10
CA ILE A 177 -3.04 -12.77 -17.90
C ILE A 177 -2.62 -12.45 -19.35
N LEU A 178 -2.91 -13.35 -20.28
CA LEU A 178 -2.50 -13.21 -21.69
C LEU A 178 -3.67 -12.94 -22.66
N HIS A 179 -4.90 -13.14 -22.20
CA HIS A 179 -6.12 -12.91 -22.98
C HIS A 179 -7.13 -12.13 -22.15
N PRO A 180 -8.02 -11.35 -22.78
CA PRO A 180 -9.22 -10.87 -22.13
C PRO A 180 -10.18 -12.00 -21.74
N TYR A 181 -10.94 -11.78 -20.67
CA TYR A 181 -11.97 -12.72 -20.21
C TYR A 181 -13.27 -12.00 -19.88
N ILE A 182 -14.39 -12.68 -20.12
CA ILE A 182 -15.72 -12.27 -19.68
C ILE A 182 -16.38 -13.39 -18.87
N ARG A 183 -17.15 -13.03 -17.84
CA ARG A 183 -17.86 -14.01 -17.03
C ARG A 183 -19.21 -14.34 -17.66
N VAL A 184 -19.40 -15.60 -18.03
CA VAL A 184 -20.62 -16.16 -18.61
C VAL A 184 -21.04 -17.36 -17.77
N ASN A 185 -22.30 -17.39 -17.29
CA ASN A 185 -22.83 -18.49 -16.48
C ASN A 185 -21.93 -18.88 -15.28
N GLY A 186 -21.32 -17.89 -14.63
CA GLY A 186 -20.46 -18.07 -13.47
C GLY A 186 -18.99 -18.45 -13.77
N ARG A 187 -18.61 -18.67 -15.03
CA ARG A 187 -17.23 -19.02 -15.44
C ARG A 187 -16.60 -17.90 -16.27
N LEU A 188 -15.29 -17.69 -16.13
CA LEU A 188 -14.53 -16.80 -17.01
C LEU A 188 -14.20 -17.54 -18.30
N GLU A 189 -14.64 -16.97 -19.42
CA GLU A 189 -14.38 -17.48 -20.77
C GLU A 189 -13.47 -16.50 -21.52
N LYS A 190 -12.51 -17.03 -22.27
CA LYS A 190 -11.58 -16.24 -23.09
C LYS A 190 -12.37 -15.49 -24.17
N THR A 191 -11.95 -14.26 -24.45
CA THR A 191 -12.53 -13.44 -25.51
C THR A 191 -11.47 -12.53 -26.13
N ASP A 192 -11.83 -11.83 -27.20
CA ASP A 192 -10.98 -10.81 -27.82
C ASP A 192 -11.10 -9.46 -27.11
N LEU A 193 -10.15 -8.56 -27.38
CA LEU A 193 -10.09 -7.26 -26.71
C LEU A 193 -11.29 -6.37 -27.04
N GLU A 194 -11.78 -6.39 -28.27
CA GLU A 194 -12.91 -5.57 -28.70
C GLU A 194 -14.18 -5.97 -27.94
N THR A 195 -14.45 -7.27 -27.84
CA THR A 195 -15.59 -7.81 -27.10
C THR A 195 -15.49 -7.47 -25.60
N ALA A 196 -14.31 -7.61 -25.00
CA ALA A 196 -14.09 -7.25 -23.59
C ALA A 196 -14.29 -5.75 -23.33
N ILE A 197 -13.77 -4.88 -24.20
CA ILE A 197 -13.95 -3.42 -24.12
C ILE A 197 -15.43 -3.07 -24.23
N LYS A 198 -16.16 -3.59 -25.23
CA LYS A 198 -17.60 -3.34 -25.39
C LYS A 198 -18.39 -3.76 -24.16
N LYS A 199 -18.08 -4.93 -23.58
CA LYS A 199 -18.76 -5.41 -22.37
C LYS A 199 -18.46 -4.52 -21.17
N ALA A 200 -17.20 -4.11 -20.98
CA ALA A 200 -16.80 -3.21 -19.90
C ALA A 200 -17.45 -1.82 -20.05
N ALA A 201 -17.41 -1.25 -21.26
CA ALA A 201 -18.00 0.03 -21.60
C ALA A 201 -19.50 0.05 -21.30
N LYS A 202 -20.22 -0.99 -21.73
CA LYS A 202 -21.65 -1.15 -21.46
C LYS A 202 -21.95 -1.17 -19.96
N ILE A 203 -21.22 -1.97 -19.17
CA ILE A 203 -21.41 -2.04 -17.71
C ILE A 203 -21.24 -0.66 -17.07
N LEU A 204 -20.18 0.07 -17.46
CA LEU A 204 -19.88 1.38 -16.89
C LEU A 204 -20.87 2.45 -17.34
N ALA A 205 -21.31 2.44 -18.60
CA ALA A 205 -22.28 3.39 -19.13
C ALA A 205 -23.70 3.19 -18.54
N GLU A 206 -24.08 1.94 -18.23
CA GLU A 206 -25.38 1.61 -17.61
C GLU A 206 -25.38 1.81 -16.08
N SER A 207 -24.21 1.94 -15.45
CA SER A 207 -24.04 2.13 -14.01
C SER A 207 -24.49 3.53 -13.57
N LYS A 208 -25.23 3.61 -12.47
CA LYS A 208 -25.69 4.87 -11.87
C LYS A 208 -24.68 5.43 -10.88
N PHE A 209 -23.84 4.58 -10.31
CA PHE A 209 -22.83 4.99 -9.33
C PHE A 209 -21.54 4.15 -9.45
N PRO A 210 -20.77 4.32 -10.54
CA PRO A 210 -19.58 3.52 -10.76
C PRO A 210 -18.41 3.94 -9.87
N LEU A 211 -17.70 2.96 -9.32
CA LEU A 211 -16.44 3.15 -8.60
C LEU A 211 -15.24 2.91 -9.51
N LEU A 212 -14.32 3.86 -9.60
CA LEU A 212 -13.08 3.79 -10.35
C LEU A 212 -11.89 3.78 -9.36
N TYR A 213 -11.35 2.59 -9.07
CA TYR A 213 -10.41 2.37 -7.96
C TYR A 213 -9.05 1.79 -8.37
N GLY A 214 -7.98 2.25 -7.70
CA GLY A 214 -6.65 1.62 -7.70
C GLY A 214 -5.52 2.59 -8.04
N TRP A 215 -5.13 2.64 -9.31
CA TRP A 215 -4.28 3.67 -9.97
C TRP A 215 -2.81 3.76 -9.53
N SER A 216 -2.48 3.23 -8.36
CA SER A 216 -1.21 3.50 -7.68
C SER A 216 -0.04 2.65 -8.20
N ASN A 217 -0.33 1.67 -9.08
CA ASN A 217 0.65 0.82 -9.74
C ASN A 217 0.62 0.91 -11.27
N THR A 218 0.16 2.04 -11.82
CA THR A 218 0.27 2.36 -13.26
C THR A 218 0.96 3.72 -13.47
N THR A 219 1.06 4.19 -14.70
CA THR A 219 1.74 5.44 -15.09
C THR A 219 0.81 6.65 -14.93
N VAL A 220 1.37 7.84 -14.71
CA VAL A 220 0.60 9.10 -14.62
C VAL A 220 -0.31 9.31 -15.84
N GLU A 221 0.17 8.90 -17.01
CA GLU A 221 -0.52 9.00 -18.29
C GLU A 221 -1.84 8.20 -18.28
N ALA A 222 -1.82 6.96 -17.76
CA ALA A 222 -3.02 6.14 -17.57
C ALA A 222 -3.94 6.69 -16.47
N ILE A 223 -3.38 7.18 -15.36
CA ILE A 223 -4.16 7.75 -14.24
C ILE A 223 -4.98 8.95 -14.71
N ARG A 224 -4.44 9.81 -15.58
CA ARG A 224 -5.14 10.98 -16.13
C ARG A 224 -6.41 10.57 -16.87
N LEU A 225 -6.34 9.51 -17.68
CA LEU A 225 -7.50 8.96 -18.37
C LEU A 225 -8.50 8.33 -17.41
N GLY A 226 -8.04 7.70 -16.33
CA GLY A 226 -8.92 7.20 -15.28
C GLY A 226 -9.74 8.31 -14.61
N ALA A 227 -9.12 9.46 -14.33
CA ALA A 227 -9.81 10.63 -13.79
C ALA A 227 -10.81 11.22 -14.79
N GLU A 228 -10.41 11.38 -16.07
CA GLU A 228 -11.30 11.83 -17.15
C GLU A 228 -12.50 10.89 -17.34
N LEU A 229 -12.26 9.59 -17.27
CA LEU A 229 -13.31 8.57 -17.37
C LEU A 229 -14.29 8.66 -16.18
N ALA A 230 -13.80 8.85 -14.96
CA ALA A 230 -14.65 9.01 -13.78
C ALA A 230 -15.53 10.26 -13.88
N GLU A 231 -14.98 11.37 -14.37
CA GLU A 231 -15.72 12.60 -14.61
C GLU A 231 -16.82 12.40 -15.66
N TYR A 232 -16.48 11.79 -16.81
CA TYR A 232 -17.43 11.53 -17.88
C TYR A 232 -18.59 10.62 -17.45
N LEU A 233 -18.29 9.59 -16.65
CA LEU A 233 -19.29 8.68 -16.10
C LEU A 233 -20.10 9.27 -14.93
N GLY A 234 -19.68 10.40 -14.36
CA GLY A 234 -20.22 10.88 -13.08
C GLY A 234 -19.97 9.90 -11.93
N GLY A 235 -18.86 9.15 -11.98
CA GLY A 235 -18.47 8.14 -11.00
C GLY A 235 -17.60 8.68 -9.87
N VAL A 236 -17.02 7.76 -9.10
CA VAL A 236 -16.05 8.09 -8.04
C VAL A 236 -14.65 7.67 -8.45
N PHE A 237 -13.73 8.61 -8.47
CA PHE A 237 -12.30 8.34 -8.64
C PHE A 237 -11.62 8.23 -7.27
N ASP A 238 -11.11 7.05 -6.93
CA ASP A 238 -10.38 6.83 -5.69
C ASP A 238 -9.14 5.95 -5.89
N ASN A 239 -8.11 6.13 -5.08
CA ASN A 239 -6.85 5.40 -5.20
C ASN A 239 -6.44 4.74 -3.89
N THR A 240 -5.37 3.94 -3.89
CA THR A 240 -4.93 3.18 -2.71
C THR A 240 -4.58 4.03 -1.48
N SER A 241 -4.54 5.36 -1.59
CA SER A 241 -4.42 6.25 -0.42
C SER A 241 -5.51 5.94 0.62
N VAL A 242 -6.74 5.61 0.20
CA VAL A 242 -7.85 5.27 1.09
C VAL A 242 -7.51 4.18 2.11
N VAL A 243 -6.66 3.21 1.75
CA VAL A 243 -6.15 2.15 2.66
C VAL A 243 -4.64 2.29 2.92
N CYS A 244 -4.08 3.49 2.78
CA CYS A 244 -2.65 3.73 3.03
C CYS A 244 -2.38 5.08 3.74
N HIS A 245 -2.24 6.16 2.99
CA HIS A 245 -1.88 7.50 3.49
C HIS A 245 -2.98 8.54 3.23
N GLY A 246 -4.23 8.13 3.04
CA GLY A 246 -5.41 9.00 3.01
C GLY A 246 -5.52 9.87 4.28
N PRO A 247 -5.33 9.29 5.48
CA PRO A 247 -5.22 10.07 6.72
C PRO A 247 -4.10 11.12 6.70
N THR A 248 -3.02 10.88 5.96
CA THR A 248 -1.97 11.89 5.76
C THR A 248 -2.45 13.05 4.91
N VAL A 249 -3.25 12.79 3.86
CA VAL A 249 -3.85 13.88 3.06
C VAL A 249 -4.72 14.76 3.97
N LEU A 250 -5.57 14.15 4.81
CA LEU A 250 -6.43 14.87 5.75
C LEU A 250 -5.63 15.69 6.77
N GLY A 251 -4.62 15.10 7.41
CA GLY A 251 -3.77 15.83 8.37
C GLY A 251 -3.00 16.98 7.71
N VAL A 252 -2.61 16.83 6.45
CA VAL A 252 -1.94 17.90 5.68
C VAL A 252 -2.89 19.03 5.30
N GLN A 253 -4.15 18.72 4.95
CA GLN A 253 -5.15 19.74 4.69
C GLN A 253 -5.46 20.59 5.93
N GLU A 254 -5.40 19.98 7.12
CA GLU A 254 -5.65 20.65 8.40
C GLU A 254 -4.43 21.46 8.91
N ALA A 255 -3.24 20.84 8.91
CA ALA A 255 -2.06 21.41 9.54
C ALA A 255 -1.02 22.01 8.57
N GLY A 256 -1.16 21.80 7.26
CA GLY A 256 -0.17 22.18 6.25
C GLY A 256 0.85 21.06 5.97
N TYR A 257 1.91 21.38 5.22
CA TYR A 257 2.90 20.38 4.77
C TYR A 257 4.34 20.85 4.99
N VAL A 258 5.03 20.26 5.97
CA VAL A 258 6.44 20.58 6.27
C VAL A 258 7.35 19.45 5.77
N THR A 259 7.89 19.60 4.56
CA THR A 259 8.57 18.51 3.83
C THR A 259 9.97 18.91 3.34
N ALA A 260 10.71 17.92 2.86
CA ALA A 260 11.92 18.07 2.06
C ALA A 260 11.98 16.98 0.97
N THR A 261 12.97 17.03 0.09
CA THR A 261 13.30 15.90 -0.80
C THR A 261 14.19 14.89 -0.09
N LEU A 262 14.18 13.62 -0.52
CA LEU A 262 15.11 12.60 -0.02
C LEU A 262 16.58 12.95 -0.28
N GLY A 263 16.86 13.81 -1.28
CA GLY A 263 18.19 14.37 -1.50
C GLY A 263 18.64 15.31 -0.39
N GLN A 264 17.74 16.18 0.09
CA GLN A 264 17.99 17.03 1.26
C GLN A 264 18.18 16.18 2.52
N ILE A 265 17.33 15.19 2.75
CA ILE A 265 17.47 14.29 3.91
C ILE A 265 18.83 13.59 3.90
N ARG A 266 19.21 13.01 2.76
CA ARG A 266 20.51 12.35 2.60
C ARG A 266 21.66 13.29 2.95
N ASN A 267 21.60 14.54 2.53
CA ASN A 267 22.72 15.46 2.62
C ASN A 267 22.84 16.15 3.99
N TYR A 268 21.71 16.48 4.62
CA TYR A 268 21.67 17.37 5.79
C TYR A 268 21.23 16.70 7.09
N ALA A 269 20.37 15.68 7.05
CA ALA A 269 19.72 15.19 8.26
C ALA A 269 20.69 14.48 9.22
N ASP A 270 20.84 15.02 10.43
CA ASP A 270 21.65 14.45 11.51
C ASP A 270 20.80 13.78 12.60
N LEU A 271 19.49 14.07 12.64
CA LEU A 271 18.51 13.29 13.41
C LEU A 271 17.44 12.71 12.49
N MET A 272 17.17 11.40 12.62
CA MET A 272 16.13 10.70 11.88
C MET A 272 15.24 9.91 12.82
N ILE A 273 13.93 10.10 12.71
CA ILE A 273 12.93 9.39 13.51
C ILE A 273 12.10 8.54 12.56
N TYR A 274 12.08 7.23 12.76
CA TYR A 274 11.14 6.32 12.10
C TYR A 274 9.99 6.01 13.04
N TRP A 275 8.82 6.60 12.80
CA TRP A 275 7.64 6.47 13.64
C TRP A 275 6.58 5.62 12.96
N GLY A 276 6.20 4.50 13.58
CA GLY A 276 5.15 3.62 13.06
C GLY A 276 5.45 3.09 11.66
N CYS A 277 6.74 2.88 11.33
CA CYS A 277 7.18 2.40 10.04
C CYS A 277 8.41 1.49 10.15
N ASN A 278 8.48 0.50 9.25
CA ASN A 278 9.58 -0.47 9.20
C ASN A 278 10.23 -0.45 7.80
N PRO A 279 11.06 0.56 7.50
CA PRO A 279 11.70 0.71 6.18
C PRO A 279 12.49 -0.53 5.74
N LEU A 280 13.12 -1.28 6.65
CA LEU A 280 13.90 -2.46 6.24
C LEU A 280 13.06 -3.56 5.59
N HIS A 281 11.76 -3.62 5.85
CA HIS A 281 10.82 -4.56 5.20
C HIS A 281 10.00 -3.88 4.10
N ALA A 282 9.41 -2.72 4.37
CA ALA A 282 8.48 -2.07 3.45
C ALA A 282 9.18 -1.30 2.33
N HIS A 283 10.34 -0.71 2.62
CA HIS A 283 11.12 0.13 1.72
C HIS A 283 12.62 -0.21 1.80
N PRO A 284 13.06 -1.44 1.47
CA PRO A 284 14.33 -1.97 1.99
C PRO A 284 15.60 -1.17 1.64
N ARG A 285 15.57 -0.40 0.54
CA ARG A 285 16.68 0.47 0.14
C ARG A 285 16.59 1.90 0.66
N HIS A 286 15.53 2.27 1.39
CA HIS A 286 15.34 3.62 1.92
C HIS A 286 16.53 4.06 2.78
N ALA A 287 16.85 3.25 3.79
CA ALA A 287 17.99 3.48 4.70
C ALA A 287 19.31 3.64 3.92
N ASN A 288 19.59 2.72 3.00
CA ASN A 288 20.88 2.66 2.30
C ASN A 288 21.06 3.75 1.23
N ARG A 289 19.96 4.21 0.64
CA ARG A 289 20.01 5.12 -0.50
C ARG A 289 19.75 6.58 -0.14
N TYR A 290 18.86 6.81 0.81
CA TYR A 290 18.26 8.13 1.01
C TYR A 290 18.41 8.68 2.43
N SER A 291 18.71 7.84 3.43
CA SER A 291 18.61 8.26 4.83
C SER A 291 19.68 7.61 5.71
N ALA A 292 19.28 6.73 6.63
CA ALA A 292 20.05 6.25 7.78
C ALA A 292 21.49 5.83 7.47
N LEU A 293 21.70 5.06 6.39
CA LEU A 293 23.00 4.51 6.00
C LEU A 293 23.56 5.19 4.74
N ALA A 294 22.87 6.19 4.19
CA ALA A 294 23.29 6.88 2.99
C ALA A 294 24.39 7.90 3.28
N LYS A 295 25.36 8.01 2.37
CA LYS A 295 26.41 9.03 2.44
C LYS A 295 25.89 10.33 1.82
N GLY A 296 25.86 11.39 2.62
CA GLY A 296 25.56 12.75 2.18
C GLY A 296 26.82 13.56 1.88
N VAL A 297 26.62 14.76 1.34
CA VAL A 297 27.71 15.73 1.14
C VAL A 297 28.20 16.32 2.47
N PHE A 298 27.25 16.69 3.35
CA PHE A 298 27.56 17.32 4.64
C PHE A 298 27.56 16.31 5.78
N VAL A 299 26.60 15.39 5.81
CA VAL A 299 26.57 14.26 6.75
C VAL A 299 27.18 13.03 6.06
N LYS A 300 28.46 12.76 6.32
CA LYS A 300 29.26 11.83 5.49
C LYS A 300 29.17 10.38 5.93
N SER A 301 28.75 10.12 7.17
CA SER A 301 28.74 8.78 7.75
C SER A 301 27.53 8.52 8.65
N ARG A 302 27.22 7.23 8.89
CA ARG A 302 26.20 6.80 9.87
C ARG A 302 26.52 7.29 11.29
N LYS A 303 27.79 7.49 11.64
CA LYS A 303 28.21 7.95 12.99
C LYS A 303 27.79 9.41 13.27
N GLU A 304 27.58 10.19 12.23
CA GLU A 304 27.11 11.58 12.30
C GLU A 304 25.57 11.68 12.32
N ARG A 305 24.87 10.54 12.35
CA ARG A 305 23.41 10.49 12.43
C ARG A 305 22.98 9.89 13.75
N LYS A 306 21.95 10.45 14.34
CA LYS A 306 21.16 9.83 15.41
C LYS A 306 19.87 9.29 14.81
N ILE A 307 19.53 8.05 15.16
CA ILE A 307 18.36 7.36 14.65
C ILE A 307 17.48 6.96 15.82
N VAL A 308 16.24 7.41 15.80
CA VAL A 308 15.20 7.00 16.74
C VAL A 308 14.19 6.13 15.99
N VAL A 309 13.78 5.03 16.60
CA VAL A 309 12.65 4.22 16.11
C VAL A 309 11.57 4.25 17.18
N ILE A 310 10.35 4.61 16.77
CA ILE A 310 9.16 4.64 17.63
C ILE A 310 8.14 3.68 17.02
N ASP A 311 7.88 2.56 17.68
CA ASP A 311 6.98 1.52 17.17
C ASP A 311 6.44 0.67 18.34
N VAL A 312 5.32 -0.02 18.13
CA VAL A 312 4.69 -0.86 19.16
C VAL A 312 5.41 -2.18 19.40
N LYS A 313 6.31 -2.55 18.49
CA LYS A 313 7.13 -3.77 18.56
C LYS A 313 8.55 -3.54 18.06
N GLU A 314 9.46 -4.41 18.48
CA GLU A 314 10.85 -4.39 18.02
C GLU A 314 10.99 -4.86 16.57
N THR A 315 10.71 -3.98 15.60
CA THR A 315 10.87 -4.29 14.18
C THR A 315 12.36 -4.41 13.80
N ASP A 316 12.66 -4.94 12.61
CA ASP A 316 14.08 -5.02 12.19
C ASP A 316 14.72 -3.64 12.05
N SER A 317 13.92 -2.59 11.85
CA SER A 317 14.43 -1.22 11.76
C SER A 317 15.04 -0.73 13.09
N VAL A 318 14.70 -1.35 14.23
CA VAL A 318 15.35 -1.09 15.53
C VAL A 318 16.85 -1.37 15.50
N LYS A 319 17.32 -2.29 14.64
CA LYS A 319 18.76 -2.55 14.45
C LYS A 319 19.53 -1.33 13.91
N LEU A 320 18.83 -0.34 13.36
CA LEU A 320 19.43 0.92 12.93
C LEU A 320 19.44 1.96 14.06
N ALA A 321 18.66 1.78 15.12
CA ALA A 321 18.35 2.82 16.09
C ALA A 321 19.48 3.03 17.11
N ASP A 322 19.72 4.29 17.46
CA ASP A 322 20.47 4.68 18.66
C ASP A 322 19.54 4.78 19.89
N LEU A 323 18.24 4.97 19.65
CA LEU A 323 17.17 4.96 20.66
C LEU A 323 15.93 4.27 20.09
N PHE A 324 15.41 3.27 20.80
CA PHE A 324 14.12 2.67 20.51
C PHE A 324 13.13 3.07 21.60
N ILE A 325 11.97 3.57 21.19
CA ILE A 325 10.86 3.92 22.08
C ILE A 325 9.70 3.01 21.72
N LYS A 326 9.29 2.19 22.68
CA LYS A 326 8.14 1.31 22.52
C LYS A 326 6.88 2.01 23.01
N VAL A 327 6.14 2.61 22.07
CA VAL A 327 4.86 3.25 22.37
C VAL A 327 3.76 2.21 22.57
N GLU A 328 2.83 2.46 23.48
CA GLU A 328 1.61 1.66 23.63
C GLU A 328 0.77 1.67 22.35
N PRO A 329 0.21 0.53 21.93
CA PRO A 329 -0.67 0.47 20.77
C PRO A 329 -1.82 1.48 20.83
N GLY A 330 -1.87 2.38 19.85
CA GLY A 330 -2.95 3.37 19.73
C GLY A 330 -2.78 4.62 20.60
N ARG A 331 -1.61 4.81 21.23
CA ARG A 331 -1.30 5.97 22.08
C ARG A 331 -0.29 6.94 21.45
N ASP A 332 -0.13 6.88 20.13
CA ASP A 332 0.79 7.77 19.39
C ASP A 332 0.40 9.25 19.57
N TYR A 333 -0.90 9.58 19.56
CA TYR A 333 -1.41 10.94 19.72
C TYR A 333 -0.96 11.57 21.05
N GLU A 334 -1.12 10.82 22.14
CA GLU A 334 -0.74 11.25 23.49
C GLU A 334 0.77 11.44 23.61
N LEU A 335 1.57 10.52 23.05
CA LEU A 335 3.03 10.67 23.03
C LEU A 335 3.47 11.93 22.26
N ILE A 336 2.87 12.19 21.08
CA ILE A 336 3.17 13.40 20.31
C ILE A 336 2.76 14.65 21.09
N SER A 337 1.61 14.63 21.75
CA SER A 337 1.10 15.74 22.56
C SER A 337 2.05 16.10 23.71
N ALA A 338 2.58 15.08 24.41
CA ALA A 338 3.58 15.29 25.46
C ALA A 338 4.89 15.89 24.93
N LEU A 339 5.38 15.41 23.77
CA LEU A 339 6.55 16.00 23.12
C LEU A 339 6.34 17.47 22.78
N ARG A 340 5.18 17.81 22.19
CA ARG A 340 4.83 19.19 21.84
C ARG A 340 4.73 20.09 23.06
N ALA A 341 4.14 19.62 24.16
CA ALA A 341 4.05 20.36 25.42
C ALA A 341 5.44 20.74 25.93
N LEU A 342 6.35 19.76 26.03
CA LEU A 342 7.72 19.97 26.49
C LEU A 342 8.53 20.89 25.56
N ILE A 343 8.38 20.76 24.24
CA ILE A 343 9.05 21.62 23.25
C ILE A 343 8.61 23.09 23.38
N LYS A 344 7.36 23.33 23.82
CA LYS A 344 6.82 24.66 24.08
C LYS A 344 7.12 25.18 25.48
N GLY A 345 7.87 24.44 26.30
CA GLY A 345 8.22 24.82 27.66
C GLY A 345 7.11 24.61 28.69
N TYR A 346 6.08 23.81 28.37
CA TYR A 346 5.11 23.37 29.37
C TYR A 346 5.62 22.13 30.11
N ASP A 347 5.28 22.02 31.39
CA ASP A 347 5.56 20.84 32.18
C ASP A 347 4.56 19.71 31.88
N VAL A 348 5.04 18.48 31.98
CA VAL A 348 4.23 17.26 31.93
C VAL A 348 4.36 16.59 33.29
N GLU A 349 3.29 16.61 34.08
CA GLU A 349 3.26 16.13 35.48
C GLU A 349 3.09 14.61 35.61
N PHE A 350 3.16 13.87 34.50
CA PHE A 350 3.05 12.42 34.49
C PHE A 350 4.44 11.78 34.44
N ASP A 351 4.63 10.71 35.22
CA ASP A 351 5.85 9.90 35.21
C ASP A 351 6.00 9.07 33.91
N GLU A 352 4.87 8.76 33.26
CA GLU A 352 4.80 7.98 32.03
C GLU A 352 3.67 8.50 31.12
N VAL A 353 3.91 8.54 29.82
CA VAL A 353 2.88 8.82 28.80
C VAL A 353 2.97 7.75 27.72
N ALA A 354 1.84 7.11 27.38
CA ALA A 354 1.75 6.13 26.31
C ALA A 354 2.74 4.95 26.46
N GLY A 355 2.99 4.47 27.68
CA GLY A 355 3.97 3.41 27.95
C GLY A 355 5.43 3.85 27.96
N VAL A 356 5.70 5.16 27.90
CA VAL A 356 7.05 5.73 27.80
C VAL A 356 7.32 6.62 29.00
N ASP A 357 8.38 6.29 29.75
CA ASP A 357 8.79 7.07 30.91
C ASP A 357 9.18 8.51 30.52
N ILE A 358 8.88 9.46 31.40
CA ILE A 358 9.06 10.89 31.12
C ILE A 358 10.51 11.27 30.85
N GLU A 359 11.48 10.55 31.43
CA GLU A 359 12.91 10.79 31.19
C GLU A 359 13.32 10.41 29.76
N THR A 360 12.80 9.30 29.23
CA THR A 360 12.97 8.92 27.82
C THR A 360 12.33 9.95 26.89
N ILE A 361 11.15 10.49 27.25
CA ILE A 361 10.50 11.56 26.47
C ILE A 361 11.37 12.83 26.47
N ARG A 362 11.85 13.27 27.64
CA ARG A 362 12.75 14.43 27.78
C ARG A 362 14.04 14.25 26.96
N LYS A 363 14.63 13.06 27.00
CA LYS A 363 15.80 12.71 26.18
C LYS A 363 15.50 12.83 24.68
N LEU A 364 14.33 12.40 24.22
CA LEU A 364 13.94 12.56 22.83
C LEU A 364 13.77 14.05 22.47
N VAL A 365 13.16 14.85 23.35
CA VAL A 365 13.02 16.31 23.15
C VAL A 365 14.39 16.96 23.01
N GLU A 366 15.35 16.64 23.89
CA GLU A 366 16.72 17.15 23.82
C GLU A 366 17.37 16.80 22.48
N MET A 367 17.25 15.55 22.02
CA MET A 367 17.74 15.14 20.70
C MET A 367 17.08 15.95 19.58
N MET A 368 15.77 16.20 19.65
CA MET A 368 15.03 16.94 18.63
C MET A 368 15.45 18.41 18.54
N ILE A 369 15.55 19.12 19.67
CA ILE A 369 15.85 20.56 19.67
C ILE A 369 17.33 20.87 19.38
N THR A 370 18.24 19.92 19.65
CA THR A 370 19.69 20.10 19.41
C THR A 370 20.16 19.61 18.05
N ALA A 371 19.30 18.95 17.27
CA ALA A 371 19.62 18.52 15.90
C ALA A 371 19.93 19.73 15.00
N LYS A 372 20.73 19.55 13.95
CA LYS A 372 20.93 20.58 12.90
C LYS A 372 19.86 20.50 11.81
N PHE A 373 19.47 19.29 11.47
CA PHE A 373 18.37 19.00 10.56
C PHE A 373 17.71 17.68 10.97
N GLY A 374 16.49 17.78 11.51
CA GLY A 374 15.69 16.63 11.91
C GLY A 374 14.68 16.21 10.84
N VAL A 375 14.41 14.90 10.77
CA VAL A 375 13.32 14.36 9.96
C VAL A 375 12.52 13.30 10.71
N ILE A 376 11.18 13.42 10.66
CA ILE A 376 10.26 12.36 11.06
C ILE A 376 9.77 11.64 9.79
N PHE A 377 10.19 10.40 9.62
CA PHE A 377 9.57 9.46 8.68
C PHE A 377 8.45 8.72 9.39
N TYR A 378 7.23 8.83 8.87
CA TYR A 378 6.06 8.19 9.47
C TYR A 378 5.33 7.27 8.48
N GLY A 379 4.68 6.23 9.01
CA GLY A 379 4.00 5.24 8.18
C GLY A 379 2.68 4.75 8.74
N LEU A 380 2.35 3.51 8.35
CA LEU A 380 1.04 2.90 8.60
C LEU A 380 0.73 2.67 10.08
N GLY A 381 1.74 2.69 10.96
CA GLY A 381 1.54 2.64 12.40
C GLY A 381 0.69 3.78 12.94
N LEU A 382 0.72 4.95 12.28
CA LEU A 382 -0.11 6.11 12.67
C LEU A 382 -1.35 6.28 11.81
N THR A 383 -1.32 5.87 10.53
CA THR A 383 -2.46 6.06 9.63
C THR A 383 -3.53 4.98 9.79
N MET A 384 -3.16 3.75 10.19
CA MET A 384 -4.08 2.61 10.32
C MET A 384 -4.47 2.28 11.77
N SER A 385 -3.95 3.02 12.74
CA SER A 385 -4.33 2.95 14.15
C SER A 385 -5.43 3.97 14.49
N ILE A 386 -5.97 3.93 15.70
CA ILE A 386 -6.88 4.95 16.21
C ILE A 386 -6.24 6.35 16.12
N GLY A 387 -7.05 7.39 15.91
CA GLY A 387 -6.59 8.76 15.67
C GLY A 387 -6.37 9.09 14.18
N LYS A 388 -5.83 8.15 13.40
CA LYS A 388 -5.68 8.23 11.92
C LYS A 388 -5.13 9.59 11.46
N GLY A 389 -5.99 10.49 10.96
CA GLY A 389 -5.60 11.80 10.45
C GLY A 389 -5.10 12.74 11.55
N ARG A 390 -5.65 12.64 12.77
CA ARG A 390 -5.24 13.45 13.93
C ARG A 390 -3.83 13.11 14.39
N ASN A 391 -3.43 11.84 14.33
CA ASN A 391 -2.03 11.46 14.57
C ASN A 391 -1.09 12.18 13.60
N ILE A 392 -1.47 12.28 12.33
CA ILE A 392 -0.64 12.93 11.30
C ILE A 392 -0.65 14.44 11.46
N GLU A 393 -1.80 15.04 11.79
CA GLU A 393 -1.90 16.45 12.14
C GLU A 393 -0.90 16.79 13.26
N GLU A 394 -0.89 16.01 14.34
CA GLU A 394 0.03 16.20 15.47
C GLU A 394 1.50 16.02 15.07
N ILE A 395 1.84 15.04 14.23
CA ILE A 395 3.21 14.91 13.68
C ILE A 395 3.63 16.15 12.90
N ILE A 396 2.71 16.71 12.09
CA ILE A 396 2.99 17.93 11.31
C ILE A 396 3.17 19.12 12.24
N ARG A 397 2.29 19.29 13.24
CA ARG A 397 2.38 20.36 14.24
C ARG A 397 3.65 20.25 15.08
N LEU A 398 4.05 19.04 15.48
CA LEU A 398 5.32 18.79 16.15
C LEU A 398 6.51 19.26 15.29
N ALA A 399 6.52 18.91 14.00
CA ALA A 399 7.57 19.39 13.10
C ALA A 399 7.55 20.92 12.96
N GLN A 400 6.38 21.56 12.92
CA GLN A 400 6.25 23.03 12.90
C GLN A 400 6.80 23.67 14.16
N ASP A 401 6.37 23.19 15.34
CA ASP A 401 6.81 23.68 16.64
C ASP A 401 8.34 23.55 16.78
N LEU A 402 8.94 22.45 16.28
CA LEU A 402 10.40 22.26 16.24
C LEU A 402 11.14 23.26 15.33
N ASN A 403 10.50 23.83 14.31
CA ASN A 403 11.14 24.83 13.43
C ASN A 403 11.40 26.18 14.12
N GLU A 404 10.88 26.41 15.33
CA GLU A 404 11.29 27.54 16.18
C GLU A 404 12.69 27.35 16.78
N TRP A 405 13.14 26.09 16.90
CA TRP A 405 14.43 25.72 17.49
C TRP A 405 15.46 25.30 16.44
N THR A 406 15.06 24.46 15.48
CA THR A 406 15.95 23.90 14.47
C THR A 406 15.21 23.45 13.22
N LYS A 407 15.92 23.22 12.11
CA LYS A 407 15.25 22.77 10.88
C LYS A 407 14.68 21.36 11.07
N PHE A 408 13.35 21.23 11.02
CA PHE A 408 12.66 19.95 11.09
C PHE A 408 11.67 19.76 9.94
N VAL A 409 11.50 18.52 9.48
CA VAL A 409 10.51 18.13 8.47
C VAL A 409 9.86 16.79 8.80
N ALA A 410 8.68 16.52 8.25
CA ALA A 410 7.97 15.26 8.40
C ALA A 410 7.57 14.69 7.03
N LEU A 411 7.97 13.46 6.74
CA LEU A 411 7.75 12.80 5.45
C LEU A 411 6.98 11.48 5.62
N PRO A 412 5.88 11.29 4.87
CA PRO A 412 5.19 10.01 4.84
C PRO A 412 5.96 8.97 4.01
N MET A 413 6.09 7.75 4.54
CA MET A 413 6.68 6.60 3.86
C MET A 413 5.69 5.96 2.87
N ARG A 414 5.38 6.69 1.79
CA ARG A 414 4.35 6.31 0.80
C ARG A 414 4.58 4.90 0.23
N GLY A 415 3.51 4.10 0.18
CA GLY A 415 3.53 2.67 -0.13
C GLY A 415 3.93 2.32 -1.57
N HIS A 416 2.95 2.27 -2.49
CA HIS A 416 3.17 1.90 -3.89
C HIS A 416 4.02 2.92 -4.65
N TYR A 417 4.70 2.46 -5.70
CA TYR A 417 5.67 3.28 -6.45
C TYR A 417 5.08 4.56 -7.06
N ASN A 418 3.77 4.59 -7.36
CA ASN A 418 3.13 5.75 -7.96
C ASN A 418 1.86 6.22 -7.24
N VAL A 419 1.66 5.86 -5.97
CA VAL A 419 0.53 6.39 -5.18
C VAL A 419 0.58 7.92 -5.07
N VAL A 420 1.79 8.49 -5.06
CA VAL A 420 1.96 9.95 -5.12
C VAL A 420 1.49 10.49 -6.47
N GLY A 421 1.80 9.83 -7.59
CA GLY A 421 1.33 10.24 -8.91
C GLY A 421 -0.19 10.21 -9.02
N ALA A 422 -0.83 9.18 -8.44
CA ALA A 422 -2.29 9.12 -8.35
C ALA A 422 -2.88 10.34 -7.63
N ASN A 423 -2.30 10.75 -6.50
CA ASN A 423 -2.75 11.95 -5.80
C ASN A 423 -2.45 13.23 -6.59
N GLN A 424 -1.28 13.34 -7.21
CA GLN A 424 -0.89 14.54 -7.95
C GLN A 424 -1.84 14.76 -9.14
N VAL A 425 -2.10 13.71 -9.92
CA VAL A 425 -3.05 13.75 -11.05
C VAL A 425 -4.43 14.16 -10.57
N SER A 426 -4.96 13.46 -9.57
CA SER A 426 -6.25 13.79 -8.98
C SER A 426 -6.30 15.25 -8.54
N THR A 427 -5.26 15.74 -7.87
CA THR A 427 -5.24 17.10 -7.32
C THR A 427 -5.19 18.16 -8.40
N TRP A 428 -4.31 18.07 -9.40
CA TRP A 428 -4.23 19.10 -10.44
C TRP A 428 -5.44 19.07 -11.37
N SER A 429 -6.08 17.91 -11.54
CA SER A 429 -7.26 17.75 -12.41
C SER A 429 -8.57 18.13 -11.72
N THR A 430 -8.67 17.94 -10.40
CA THR A 430 -9.97 18.01 -9.68
C THR A 430 -9.97 18.94 -8.47
N GLY A 431 -8.79 19.37 -8.01
CA GLY A 431 -8.60 20.07 -6.73
C GLY A 431 -8.42 19.14 -5.52
N TYR A 432 -8.64 17.83 -5.66
CA TYR A 432 -8.66 16.87 -4.54
C TYR A 432 -7.79 15.63 -4.82
N ALA A 433 -7.17 15.06 -3.77
CA ALA A 433 -6.15 14.02 -3.93
C ALA A 433 -6.68 12.59 -4.08
N PHE A 434 -7.89 12.30 -3.59
CA PHE A 434 -8.53 10.97 -3.60
C PHE A 434 -10.02 11.10 -3.25
N ALA A 435 -10.79 10.00 -3.30
CA ALA A 435 -12.22 9.97 -2.95
C ALA A 435 -13.07 11.07 -3.62
N VAL A 436 -12.86 11.28 -4.93
CA VAL A 436 -13.49 12.36 -5.70
C VAL A 436 -14.77 11.85 -6.36
N ASP A 437 -15.92 12.41 -6.00
CA ASP A 437 -17.25 12.09 -6.52
C ASP A 437 -17.68 13.10 -7.57
N PHE A 438 -17.99 12.62 -8.78
CA PHE A 438 -18.41 13.43 -9.92
C PHE A 438 -19.91 13.35 -10.22
N ARG A 439 -20.74 12.66 -9.43
CA ARG A 439 -22.18 12.49 -9.70
C ARG A 439 -22.96 13.80 -9.86
N ARG A 440 -22.47 14.88 -9.26
CA ARG A 440 -23.08 16.21 -9.37
C ARG A 440 -22.57 17.02 -10.58
N LYS A 441 -21.79 16.40 -11.47
CA LYS A 441 -21.13 17.01 -12.65
C LYS A 441 -20.02 18.01 -12.32
N TYR A 442 -19.61 18.07 -11.06
CA TYR A 442 -18.45 18.81 -10.57
C TYR A 442 -17.81 17.99 -9.44
N PRO A 443 -16.49 18.12 -9.21
CA PRO A 443 -15.80 17.30 -8.21
C PRO A 443 -16.26 17.66 -6.80
N ARG A 444 -16.59 16.63 -6.02
CA ARG A 444 -16.81 16.71 -4.58
C ARG A 444 -15.87 15.76 -3.85
N HIS A 445 -15.39 16.17 -2.69
CA HIS A 445 -14.45 15.37 -1.89
C HIS A 445 -14.91 15.31 -0.45
N ASN A 446 -15.31 14.12 -0.01
CA ASN A 446 -15.72 13.86 1.37
C ASN A 446 -15.23 12.47 1.79
N PRO A 447 -13.93 12.29 2.10
CA PRO A 447 -13.44 11.04 2.68
C PRO A 447 -14.27 10.62 3.89
N GLY A 448 -14.57 9.33 4.04
CA GLY A 448 -15.58 8.86 4.99
C GLY A 448 -16.98 8.71 4.40
N VAL A 449 -17.24 9.29 3.22
CA VAL A 449 -18.52 9.16 2.50
C VAL A 449 -18.28 8.74 1.05
N THR A 450 -17.35 9.41 0.36
CA THR A 450 -17.05 9.18 -1.06
C THR A 450 -15.79 8.35 -1.29
N SER A 451 -15.24 7.73 -0.23
CA SER A 451 -14.10 6.83 -0.35
C SER A 451 -14.54 5.43 -0.78
N ALA A 452 -13.70 4.71 -1.51
CA ALA A 452 -13.99 3.37 -2.03
C ALA A 452 -14.41 2.39 -0.92
N THR A 453 -13.74 2.45 0.23
CA THR A 453 -14.04 1.63 1.41
C THR A 453 -15.41 1.94 1.99
N ASP A 454 -15.76 3.21 2.19
CA ASP A 454 -17.08 3.62 2.71
C ASP A 454 -18.20 3.28 1.74
N LEU A 455 -18.01 3.58 0.46
CA LEU A 455 -18.99 3.29 -0.59
C LEU A 455 -19.27 1.79 -0.71
N LEU A 456 -18.24 0.95 -0.61
CA LEU A 456 -18.40 -0.50 -0.63
C LEU A 456 -18.96 -1.02 0.70
N ASN A 457 -18.56 -0.49 1.85
CA ASN A 457 -19.12 -0.88 3.14
C ASN A 457 -20.64 -0.66 3.21
N GLU A 458 -21.12 0.44 2.61
CA GLU A 458 -22.55 0.78 2.58
C GLU A 458 -23.28 0.20 1.36
N GLY A 459 -22.57 -0.45 0.43
CA GLY A 459 -23.17 -1.06 -0.77
C GLY A 459 -23.75 -0.03 -1.74
N ASN A 460 -23.19 1.17 -1.79
CA ASN A 460 -23.72 2.29 -2.56
C ASN A 460 -23.42 2.20 -4.06
N VAL A 461 -22.30 1.58 -4.43
CA VAL A 461 -21.82 1.50 -5.82
C VAL A 461 -22.42 0.29 -6.52
N ASP A 462 -22.72 0.43 -7.82
CA ASP A 462 -23.40 -0.60 -8.62
C ASP A 462 -22.54 -1.20 -9.74
N ALA A 463 -21.34 -0.67 -9.96
CA ALA A 463 -20.28 -1.27 -10.78
C ALA A 463 -18.89 -0.77 -10.31
N ALA A 464 -17.84 -1.53 -10.59
CA ALA A 464 -16.47 -1.12 -10.27
C ALA A 464 -15.48 -1.39 -11.42
N LEU A 465 -14.67 -0.38 -11.74
CA LEU A 465 -13.47 -0.49 -12.55
C LEU A 465 -12.25 -0.48 -11.63
N ILE A 466 -11.53 -1.60 -11.58
CA ILE A 466 -10.34 -1.76 -10.75
C ILE A 466 -9.09 -1.79 -11.64
N VAL A 467 -8.18 -0.84 -11.44
CA VAL A 467 -6.97 -0.70 -12.26
C VAL A 467 -5.73 -0.78 -11.39
N ALA A 468 -4.85 -1.73 -11.70
CA ALA A 468 -3.54 -1.92 -11.04
C ALA A 468 -3.64 -2.00 -9.50
N SER A 469 -4.65 -2.72 -9.01
CA SER A 469 -4.94 -2.91 -7.59
C SER A 469 -5.70 -4.21 -7.33
N ASP A 470 -5.69 -4.65 -6.07
CA ASP A 470 -6.31 -5.90 -5.63
C ASP A 470 -7.13 -5.68 -4.34
N PRO A 471 -8.25 -4.93 -4.39
CA PRO A 471 -9.08 -4.65 -3.22
C PRO A 471 -9.58 -5.92 -2.54
N VAL A 472 -9.87 -6.99 -3.28
CA VAL A 472 -10.34 -8.27 -2.68
C VAL A 472 -9.32 -8.84 -1.69
N ALA A 473 -8.01 -8.64 -1.92
CA ALA A 473 -6.97 -9.07 -1.00
C ALA A 473 -6.70 -8.09 0.15
N HIS A 474 -7.08 -6.81 0.03
CA HIS A 474 -6.56 -5.75 0.90
C HIS A 474 -7.64 -4.88 1.55
N PHE A 475 -8.92 -5.06 1.22
CA PHE A 475 -10.04 -4.35 1.85
C PHE A 475 -10.65 -5.19 2.98
N PRO A 476 -11.28 -4.55 3.98
CA PRO A 476 -12.05 -5.25 5.02
C PRO A 476 -13.11 -6.17 4.42
N ALA A 477 -13.42 -7.27 5.11
CA ALA A 477 -14.36 -8.28 4.60
C ALA A 477 -15.72 -7.69 4.18
N LYS A 478 -16.30 -6.75 4.95
CA LYS A 478 -17.57 -6.09 4.62
C LYS A 478 -17.54 -5.42 3.23
N ALA A 479 -16.46 -4.69 2.91
CA ALA A 479 -16.30 -4.06 1.61
C ALA A 479 -16.15 -5.09 0.48
N VAL A 480 -15.43 -6.19 0.74
CA VAL A 480 -15.27 -7.29 -0.23
C VAL A 480 -16.62 -7.97 -0.49
N GLU A 481 -17.41 -8.24 0.54
CA GLU A 481 -18.74 -8.87 0.41
C GLU A 481 -19.67 -8.08 -0.52
N ASN A 482 -19.62 -6.75 -0.48
CA ASN A 482 -20.42 -5.90 -1.37
C ASN A 482 -19.79 -5.76 -2.77
N LEU A 483 -18.46 -5.72 -2.87
CA LEU A 483 -17.77 -5.74 -4.17
C LEU A 483 -18.10 -7.01 -4.98
N LEU A 484 -18.29 -8.15 -4.32
CA LEU A 484 -18.65 -9.42 -4.96
C LEU A 484 -20.08 -9.44 -5.52
N LYS A 485 -20.95 -8.52 -5.12
CA LYS A 485 -22.37 -8.45 -5.54
C LYS A 485 -22.59 -7.62 -6.81
N ILE A 486 -21.56 -6.89 -7.27
CA ILE A 486 -21.66 -5.95 -8.39
C ILE A 486 -20.77 -6.39 -9.56
N PRO A 487 -21.03 -5.92 -10.78
CA PRO A 487 -20.12 -6.12 -11.89
C PRO A 487 -18.76 -5.47 -11.63
N VAL A 488 -17.69 -6.24 -11.77
CA VAL A 488 -16.30 -5.77 -11.61
C VAL A 488 -15.55 -5.92 -12.91
N ILE A 489 -14.92 -4.85 -13.36
CA ILE A 489 -13.97 -4.82 -14.47
C ILE A 489 -12.56 -4.70 -13.86
N THR A 490 -11.61 -5.51 -14.32
CA THR A 490 -10.22 -5.44 -13.85
C THR A 490 -9.25 -5.27 -15.00
N LEU A 491 -8.39 -4.26 -14.87
CA LEU A 491 -7.18 -4.07 -15.68
C LEU A 491 -5.99 -4.41 -14.78
N ASP A 492 -5.37 -5.55 -15.04
CA ASP A 492 -4.18 -5.98 -14.29
C ASP A 492 -3.30 -6.88 -15.16
N PRO A 493 -1.97 -6.80 -15.02
CA PRO A 493 -1.08 -7.73 -15.72
C PRO A 493 -1.18 -9.18 -15.20
N LYS A 494 -1.55 -9.42 -13.95
CA LYS A 494 -1.44 -10.73 -13.31
C LYS A 494 -2.75 -11.18 -12.68
N TRP A 495 -2.92 -12.50 -12.59
CA TRP A 495 -4.03 -13.05 -11.80
C TRP A 495 -3.86 -12.68 -10.34
N ASN A 496 -4.83 -11.95 -9.82
CA ASN A 496 -4.97 -11.57 -8.42
C ASN A 496 -6.40 -11.92 -7.96
N LEU A 497 -6.72 -11.72 -6.68
CA LEU A 497 -8.02 -12.14 -6.15
C LEU A 497 -9.18 -11.35 -6.76
N THR A 498 -8.93 -10.09 -7.09
CA THR A 498 -9.91 -9.23 -7.75
C THR A 498 -10.19 -9.71 -9.18
N ALA A 499 -9.15 -9.93 -10.00
CA ALA A 499 -9.29 -10.45 -11.36
C ALA A 499 -10.03 -11.79 -11.38
N ALA A 500 -9.80 -12.66 -10.40
CA ALA A 500 -10.42 -13.97 -10.30
C ALA A 500 -11.94 -13.94 -10.06
N ILE A 501 -12.48 -12.86 -9.50
CA ILE A 501 -13.93 -12.67 -9.26
C ILE A 501 -14.60 -11.79 -10.31
N SER A 502 -13.82 -11.09 -11.13
CA SER A 502 -14.33 -10.07 -12.03
C SER A 502 -15.31 -10.60 -13.08
N THR A 503 -16.16 -9.69 -13.54
CA THR A 503 -17.06 -9.88 -14.68
C THR A 503 -16.32 -9.70 -16.00
N VAL A 504 -15.37 -8.77 -16.06
CA VAL A 504 -14.49 -8.54 -17.22
C VAL A 504 -13.05 -8.42 -16.72
N VAL A 505 -12.13 -9.14 -17.36
CA VAL A 505 -10.69 -9.04 -17.09
C VAL A 505 -10.00 -8.65 -18.39
N ILE A 506 -9.21 -7.58 -18.37
CA ILE A 506 -8.44 -7.12 -19.52
C ILE A 506 -6.95 -7.13 -19.12
N PRO A 507 -6.10 -7.93 -19.78
CA PRO A 507 -4.67 -7.92 -19.51
C PRO A 507 -4.06 -6.61 -19.99
N VAL A 508 -3.14 -6.10 -19.20
CA VAL A 508 -2.37 -4.89 -19.52
C VAL A 508 -0.88 -5.14 -19.39
N ALA A 509 -0.11 -4.28 -20.04
CA ALA A 509 1.34 -4.27 -19.99
C ALA A 509 1.83 -3.65 -18.67
N MET A 510 2.93 -4.19 -18.13
CA MET A 510 3.42 -3.82 -16.81
C MET A 510 4.28 -2.56 -16.84
N ALA A 511 3.80 -1.49 -16.21
CA ALA A 511 4.52 -0.23 -16.08
C ALA A 511 5.91 -0.39 -15.40
N GLY A 512 6.94 0.15 -16.05
CA GLY A 512 8.34 0.05 -15.65
C GLY A 512 9.01 -1.28 -15.98
N VAL A 513 8.35 -2.15 -16.73
CA VAL A 513 8.93 -3.39 -17.29
C VAL A 513 8.64 -3.51 -18.78
N GLU A 514 7.37 -3.39 -19.18
CA GLU A 514 6.92 -3.56 -20.57
C GLU A 514 6.50 -2.23 -21.21
N VAL A 515 6.22 -1.22 -20.38
CA VAL A 515 5.79 0.12 -20.80
C VAL A 515 6.52 1.17 -19.96
N GLU A 516 6.93 2.25 -20.62
CA GLU A 516 7.51 3.43 -19.97
C GLU A 516 6.43 4.42 -19.54
N GLY A 517 6.77 5.35 -18.64
CA GLY A 517 5.84 6.40 -18.24
C GLY A 517 6.30 7.12 -16.99
N THR A 518 5.48 8.02 -16.48
CA THR A 518 5.86 8.90 -15.37
C THR A 518 5.37 8.36 -14.04
N ALA A 519 6.21 8.40 -13.02
CA ALA A 519 5.87 8.06 -11.64
C ALA A 519 6.45 9.06 -10.63
N TYR A 520 5.80 9.25 -9.49
CA TYR A 520 6.26 10.15 -8.44
C TYR A 520 6.73 9.37 -7.21
N ARG A 521 7.96 9.66 -6.78
CA ARG A 521 8.55 9.10 -5.55
C ARG A 521 7.85 9.67 -4.31
N MET A 522 8.02 9.03 -3.15
CA MET A 522 7.40 9.45 -1.87
C MET A 522 7.63 10.93 -1.49
N ASP A 523 8.73 11.51 -1.92
CA ASP A 523 9.11 12.92 -1.74
C ASP A 523 8.67 13.84 -2.89
N LYS A 524 7.70 13.39 -3.71
CA LYS A 524 7.11 14.12 -4.84
C LYS A 524 8.06 14.41 -6.01
N VAL A 525 9.22 13.74 -6.08
CA VAL A 525 10.12 13.83 -7.25
C VAL A 525 9.58 12.96 -8.40
N PRO A 526 9.28 13.53 -9.58
CA PRO A 526 8.87 12.75 -10.75
C PRO A 526 10.07 12.04 -11.39
N LEU A 527 9.89 10.78 -11.75
CA LEU A 527 10.87 9.93 -12.44
C LEU A 527 10.17 9.17 -13.55
N ARG A 528 10.87 8.96 -14.67
CA ARG A 528 10.35 8.18 -15.80
C ARG A 528 10.77 6.72 -15.68
N VAL A 529 9.80 5.82 -15.51
CA VAL A 529 10.03 4.36 -15.57
C VAL A 529 10.28 3.95 -17.02
N LYS A 530 11.10 2.92 -17.22
CA LYS A 530 11.56 2.50 -18.56
C LYS A 530 10.85 1.22 -19.03
N LYS A 531 10.69 1.10 -20.34
CA LYS A 531 10.43 -0.18 -21.01
C LYS A 531 11.74 -1.00 -21.07
N LEU A 532 11.69 -2.23 -20.56
CA LEU A 532 12.82 -3.16 -20.48
C LEU A 532 12.70 -4.28 -21.50
N VAL A 533 11.48 -4.77 -21.71
CA VAL A 533 11.08 -5.84 -22.63
C VAL A 533 9.78 -5.44 -23.35
N GLU A 534 9.45 -6.11 -24.44
CA GLU A 534 8.17 -6.02 -25.12
C GLU A 534 7.07 -6.73 -24.31
N PRO A 535 5.85 -6.18 -24.26
CA PRO A 535 4.71 -6.88 -23.68
C PRO A 535 4.37 -8.16 -24.47
N PRO A 536 3.60 -9.10 -23.88
CA PRO A 536 3.04 -10.21 -24.62
C PRO A 536 2.20 -9.74 -25.83
N ASN A 537 2.16 -10.55 -26.89
CA ASN A 537 1.44 -10.19 -28.10
C ASN A 537 -0.05 -9.91 -27.81
N GLY A 538 -0.58 -8.83 -28.36
CA GLY A 538 -1.96 -8.38 -28.16
C GLY A 538 -2.26 -7.73 -26.79
N VAL A 539 -1.27 -7.63 -25.90
CA VAL A 539 -1.43 -6.94 -24.60
C VAL A 539 -1.02 -5.48 -24.73
N LEU A 540 -1.99 -4.58 -24.51
CA LEU A 540 -1.80 -3.13 -24.57
C LEU A 540 -1.43 -2.54 -23.20
N SER A 541 -0.96 -1.30 -23.17
CA SER A 541 -0.78 -0.54 -21.92
C SER A 541 -2.12 -0.18 -21.25
N ASP A 542 -2.10 0.10 -19.94
CA ASP A 542 -3.26 0.65 -19.24
C ASP A 542 -3.82 1.89 -19.96
N GLU A 543 -2.94 2.78 -20.44
CA GLU A 543 -3.31 4.01 -21.13
C GLU A 543 -4.09 3.73 -22.43
N GLU A 544 -3.61 2.81 -23.26
CA GLU A 544 -4.27 2.43 -24.51
C GLU A 544 -5.63 1.76 -24.26
N VAL A 545 -5.72 0.84 -23.29
CA VAL A 545 -6.99 0.20 -22.92
C VAL A 545 -8.00 1.23 -22.40
N LEU A 546 -7.56 2.17 -21.56
CA LEU A 546 -8.43 3.24 -21.05
C LEU A 546 -8.91 4.19 -22.14
N LYS A 547 -8.08 4.49 -23.16
CA LYS A 547 -8.50 5.27 -24.34
C LYS A 547 -9.61 4.55 -25.10
N LEU A 548 -9.42 3.27 -25.42
CA LEU A 548 -10.43 2.46 -26.11
C LEU A 548 -11.73 2.39 -25.30
N LEU A 549 -11.63 2.22 -23.99
CA LEU A 549 -12.78 2.18 -23.09
C LEU A 549 -13.55 3.51 -23.10
N LEU A 550 -12.84 4.64 -23.00
CA LEU A 550 -13.44 5.97 -23.04
C LEU A 550 -14.10 6.27 -24.39
N GLU A 551 -13.46 5.91 -25.50
CA GLU A 551 -14.02 6.05 -26.85
C GLU A 551 -15.29 5.22 -27.02
N GLU A 552 -15.32 3.99 -26.50
CA GLU A 552 -16.51 3.13 -26.60
C GLU A 552 -17.65 3.65 -25.71
N ILE A 553 -17.34 4.13 -24.50
CA ILE A 553 -18.35 4.73 -23.60
C ILE A 553 -18.98 5.98 -24.22
N LYS A 554 -18.19 6.83 -24.89
CA LYS A 554 -18.68 8.02 -25.61
C LYS A 554 -19.65 7.71 -26.77
N LYS A 555 -19.74 6.45 -27.22
CA LYS A 555 -20.71 6.02 -28.23
C LYS A 555 -22.03 5.56 -27.61
N LEU A 556 -22.03 5.26 -26.31
CA LEU A 556 -23.17 4.68 -25.58
C LEU A 556 -23.96 5.72 -24.78
N VAL A 557 -23.32 6.84 -24.43
CA VAL A 557 -23.85 7.96 -23.63
C VAL A 557 -23.82 9.22 -24.48
#